data_AF-A0AB39YL41-F1
#
_entry.id   AF-A0AB39YL41-F1
#
_cell.length_a   1.000
_cell.length_b   1.000
_cell.length_c   1.000
_cell.angle_alpha   90.00
_cell.angle_beta   90.00
_cell.angle_gamma   90.00
#
_symmetry.space_group_name_H-M   'P 1'
#
loop_
_entity.id
_entity.type
_entity.pdbx_description
1 polymer ?
#
loop_
_entity_poly.entity_id
_entity_poly.type
_entity_poly.pdbx_seq_one_letter_code
_entity_poly.pdbx_strand_id
1 'polypeptide(L)'
;MTDVMDYTNVKREIVAMGGSVPSRIRGRKAVAHSKISITVPSDAAMEKCLAELAASDDRLAETPAAYDWTFVEAETRQGVEGGKVDFGVVWYDMDFFEEKKDIYLGKHHLRMFAGFGVNESDVEVDHFRKVA
;
A
#
# COMPACT_ATOMS: atom_id res chain seq x y z
N MET A 1 10.30 23.26 32.36
CA MET A 1 9.92 23.23 30.94
C MET A 1 10.66 22.05 30.35
N THR A 2 10.03 20.88 30.38
CA THR A 2 10.64 19.62 29.97
C THR A 2 10.47 19.54 28.46
N ASP A 3 11.54 19.85 27.75
CA ASP A 3 11.60 19.63 26.31
C ASP A 3 11.66 18.12 26.10
N VAL A 4 10.52 17.53 25.75
CA VAL A 4 10.46 16.13 25.36
C VAL A 4 11.04 16.08 23.95
N MET A 5 12.35 15.86 23.85
CA MET A 5 12.96 15.53 22.56
C MET A 5 12.32 14.25 22.06
N ASP A 6 11.53 14.35 20.99
CA ASP A 6 11.07 13.20 20.22
C ASP A 6 12.29 12.60 19.51
N TYR A 7 12.85 11.54 20.07
CA TYR A 7 14.10 10.93 19.61
C TYR A 7 13.97 10.18 18.27
N THR A 8 12.81 10.21 17.61
CA THR A 8 12.60 9.44 16.37
C THR A 8 12.61 10.29 15.10
N ASN A 9 12.15 11.54 15.12
CA ASN A 9 11.97 12.39 13.93
C ASN A 9 11.24 11.68 12.76
N VAL A 10 10.43 10.66 13.07
CA VAL A 10 9.66 9.90 12.08
C VAL A 10 8.24 10.48 12.02
N LYS A 11 7.79 10.85 10.83
CA LYS A 11 6.44 11.34 10.55
C LYS A 11 5.68 10.25 9.81
N ARG A 12 4.51 9.85 10.32
CA ARG A 12 3.58 8.93 9.65
C ARG A 12 2.26 9.63 9.37
N GLU A 13 1.80 9.55 8.13
CA GLU A 13 0.57 10.19 7.70
C GLU A 13 -0.26 9.25 6.83
N ILE A 14 -1.53 9.07 7.18
CA ILE A 14 -2.50 8.48 6.27
C ILE A 14 -2.74 9.48 5.14
N VAL A 15 -2.22 9.17 3.96
CA VAL A 15 -2.32 10.00 2.76
C VAL A 15 -3.60 9.71 1.97
N ALA A 16 -4.13 8.49 2.07
CA ALA A 16 -5.41 8.14 1.50
C ALA A 16 -6.13 7.05 2.31
N MET A 17 -7.45 7.17 2.38
CA MET A 17 -8.33 6.06 2.75
C MET A 17 -8.88 5.48 1.45
N GLY A 18 -8.40 4.29 1.08
CA GLY A 18 -8.76 3.62 -0.16
C GLY A 18 -10.21 3.13 -0.16
N GLY A 19 -10.66 2.74 -1.35
CA GLY A 19 -12.00 2.32 -1.74
C GLY A 19 -12.84 1.35 -0.91
N SER A 20 -12.43 0.96 0.29
CA SER A 20 -13.25 0.17 1.22
C SER A 20 -14.37 0.97 1.90
N VAL A 21 -15.04 1.84 1.14
CA VAL A 21 -16.24 2.57 1.53
C VAL A 21 -17.50 1.76 1.18
N PRO A 22 -18.65 1.98 1.86
CA PRO A 22 -19.85 1.16 1.65
C PRO A 22 -20.30 1.01 0.18
N SER A 23 -20.18 2.09 -0.61
CA SER A 23 -20.57 2.11 -2.04
C SER A 23 -19.72 1.19 -2.93
N ARG A 24 -18.47 0.96 -2.55
CA ARG A 24 -17.52 0.08 -3.25
C ARG A 24 -17.52 -1.33 -2.65
N ILE A 25 -17.70 -1.48 -1.34
CA ILE A 25 -17.86 -2.81 -0.70
C ILE A 25 -19.06 -3.55 -1.29
N ARG A 26 -20.19 -2.87 -1.50
CA ARG A 26 -21.43 -3.46 -2.10
C ARG A 26 -21.90 -4.72 -1.38
N GLY A 27 -21.78 -4.74 -0.05
CA GLY A 27 -22.18 -5.89 0.79
C GLY A 27 -21.26 -7.11 0.72
N ARG A 28 -20.16 -7.06 -0.04
CA ARG A 28 -19.16 -8.13 -0.07
C ARG A 28 -18.48 -8.27 1.28
N LYS A 29 -18.10 -9.49 1.65
CA LYS A 29 -17.41 -9.78 2.91
C LYS A 29 -15.93 -9.97 2.61
N ALA A 30 -15.08 -9.30 3.39
CA ALA A 30 -13.64 -9.54 3.34
C ALA A 30 -13.33 -10.99 3.74
N VAL A 31 -12.52 -11.66 2.92
CA VAL A 31 -12.03 -13.02 3.16
C VAL A 31 -10.55 -13.03 3.56
N ALA A 32 -9.79 -12.01 3.14
CA ALA A 32 -8.40 -11.80 3.49
C ALA A 32 -8.03 -10.31 3.41
N HIS A 33 -6.89 -9.98 3.98
CA HIS A 33 -6.22 -8.69 3.87
C HIS A 33 -4.75 -8.89 3.50
N SER A 34 -4.18 -7.94 2.77
CA SER A 34 -2.73 -7.83 2.61
C SER A 34 -2.28 -6.47 3.11
N LYS A 35 -1.09 -6.43 3.72
CA LYS A 35 -0.32 -5.21 3.90
C LYS A 35 0.90 -5.29 2.99
N ILE A 36 1.13 -4.24 2.22
CA ILE A 36 2.33 -4.10 1.40
C ILE A 36 3.10 -2.91 1.96
N SER A 37 4.40 -3.09 2.11
CA SER A 37 5.35 -2.08 2.55
C SER A 37 6.43 -1.91 1.49
N ILE A 38 6.63 -0.69 1.01
CA ILE A 38 7.65 -0.36 0.00
C ILE A 38 8.59 0.70 0.57
N THR A 39 9.87 0.37 0.71
CA THR A 39 10.91 1.35 1.00
C THR A 39 11.28 2.07 -0.29
N VAL A 40 11.24 3.41 -0.28
CA VAL A 40 11.53 4.24 -1.45
C VAL A 40 12.80 5.08 -1.20
N PRO A 41 13.70 5.19 -2.19
CA PRO A 41 15.03 5.76 -1.97
C PRO A 41 15.09 7.29 -1.96
N SER A 42 14.03 7.97 -2.41
CA SER A 42 14.00 9.43 -2.51
C SER A 42 12.58 9.99 -2.45
N ASP A 43 12.47 11.30 -2.21
CA ASP A 43 11.18 11.99 -2.20
C ASP A 43 10.50 11.93 -3.58
N ALA A 44 11.28 11.99 -4.66
CA ALA A 44 10.75 11.80 -6.01
C ALA A 44 10.21 10.38 -6.26
N ALA A 45 10.81 9.36 -5.63
CA ALA A 45 10.30 7.99 -5.68
C ALA A 45 9.04 7.83 -4.84
N MET A 46 8.97 8.49 -3.67
CA MET A 46 7.78 8.58 -2.83
C MET A 46 6.61 9.18 -3.61
N GLU A 47 6.80 10.34 -4.25
CA GLU A 47 5.77 10.99 -5.06
C GLU A 47 5.25 10.08 -6.17
N LYS A 48 6.14 9.39 -6.91
CA LYS A 48 5.75 8.45 -7.95
C LYS A 48 4.98 7.25 -7.41
N CYS A 49 5.43 6.68 -6.30
CA CYS A 49 4.76 5.54 -5.67
C CYS A 49 3.32 5.91 -5.25
N LEU A 50 3.16 7.06 -4.59
CA LEU A 50 1.85 7.57 -4.18
C LEU A 50 0.95 7.87 -5.39
N ALA A 51 1.51 8.43 -6.47
CA ALA A 51 0.76 8.70 -7.69
C ALA A 51 0.26 7.42 -8.37
N GLU A 52 1.07 6.36 -8.43
CA GLU A 52 0.66 5.06 -8.99
C GLU A 52 -0.44 4.39 -8.15
N LEU A 53 -0.36 4.50 -6.81
CA LEU A 53 -1.41 4.01 -5.91
C LEU A 53 -2.73 4.78 -6.11
N ALA A 54 -2.66 6.11 -6.19
CA ALA A 54 -3.83 6.95 -6.46
C ALA A 54 -4.47 6.61 -7.81
N ALA A 55 -3.67 6.51 -8.88
CA ALA A 55 -4.15 6.12 -10.20
C ALA A 55 -4.76 4.71 -10.21
N SER A 56 -4.25 3.79 -9.38
CA SER A 56 -4.84 2.47 -9.23
C SER A 56 -6.15 2.49 -8.46
N ASP A 57 -6.31 3.35 -7.47
CA ASP A 57 -7.58 3.52 -6.76
C ASP A 57 -8.66 4.11 -7.67
N ASP A 58 -8.31 5.10 -8.50
CA ASP A 58 -9.22 5.68 -9.50
C ASP A 58 -9.74 4.61 -10.46
N ARG A 59 -8.86 3.75 -10.99
CA ARG A 59 -9.26 2.63 -11.86
C ARG A 59 -10.23 1.66 -11.17
N LEU A 60 -10.02 1.38 -9.88
CA LEU A 60 -10.91 0.50 -9.11
C LEU A 60 -12.25 1.16 -8.76
N ALA A 61 -12.28 2.49 -8.61
CA ALA A 61 -13.51 3.23 -8.43
C ALA A 61 -14.41 3.13 -9.67
N GLU A 62 -13.81 3.19 -10.87
CA GLU A 62 -14.51 3.03 -12.14
C GLU A 62 -14.88 1.57 -12.44
N THR A 63 -13.93 0.65 -12.23
CA THR A 63 -14.08 -0.78 -12.54
C THR A 63 -13.80 -1.63 -11.29
N PRO A 64 -14.84 -1.90 -10.47
CA PRO A 64 -14.68 -2.70 -9.27
C PRO A 64 -14.14 -4.11 -9.55
N ALA A 65 -13.17 -4.54 -8.76
CA ALA A 65 -12.53 -5.85 -8.86
C ALA A 65 -12.83 -6.75 -7.64
N ALA A 66 -12.27 -7.96 -7.61
CA ALA A 66 -12.37 -8.90 -6.47
C ALA A 66 -11.56 -8.47 -5.21
N TYR A 67 -10.92 -7.29 -5.27
CA TYR A 67 -10.18 -6.67 -4.19
C TYR A 67 -10.45 -5.16 -4.17
N ASP A 68 -10.01 -4.48 -3.12
CA ASP A 68 -10.02 -3.02 -3.03
C ASP A 68 -8.88 -2.51 -2.13
N TRP A 69 -8.52 -1.24 -2.29
CA TRP A 69 -7.60 -0.54 -1.38
C TRP A 69 -8.32 -0.19 -0.07
N THR A 70 -7.56 -0.12 1.02
CA THR A 70 -8.08 0.21 2.36
C THR A 70 -7.45 1.48 2.92
N PHE A 71 -6.12 1.58 2.88
CA PHE A 71 -5.38 2.76 3.30
C PHE A 71 -4.07 2.87 2.51
N VAL A 72 -3.53 4.08 2.47
CA VAL A 72 -2.15 4.37 2.10
C VAL A 72 -1.57 5.28 3.19
N GLU A 73 -0.44 4.88 3.75
CA GLU A 73 0.32 5.61 4.76
C GLU A 73 1.72 5.91 4.20
N ALA A 74 2.19 7.14 4.40
CA ALA A 74 3.55 7.54 4.11
C ALA A 74 4.31 7.76 5.42
N GLU A 75 5.48 7.11 5.53
CA GLU A 75 6.44 7.32 6.61
C GLU A 75 7.66 8.06 6.05
N THR A 76 7.98 9.23 6.61
CA THR A 76 9.16 10.03 6.28
C THR A 76 9.97 10.34 7.52
N ARG A 77 11.24 10.72 7.33
CA ARG A 77 12.13 11.11 8.43
C ARG A 77 12.85 12.41 8.11
N GLN A 78 12.88 13.33 9.09
CA GLN A 78 13.54 14.62 8.88
C GLN A 78 15.03 14.45 8.52
N GLY A 79 15.45 15.05 7.41
CA GLY A 79 16.83 15.01 6.94
C GLY A 79 17.23 13.72 6.23
N VAL A 80 16.28 12.84 5.91
CA VAL A 80 16.49 11.62 5.13
C VAL A 80 15.59 11.68 3.90
N GLU A 81 16.16 11.47 2.72
CA GLU A 81 15.36 11.38 1.49
C GLU A 81 14.59 10.06 1.44
N GLY A 82 13.39 10.10 0.87
CA GLY A 82 12.54 8.93 0.73
C GLY A 82 11.91 8.50 2.06
N GLY A 83 11.71 7.20 2.22
CA GLY A 83 11.00 6.65 3.37
C GLY A 83 10.28 5.36 3.03
N LYS A 84 9.08 5.18 3.57
CA LYS A 84 8.30 3.96 3.36
C LYS A 84 6.84 4.29 3.03
N VAL A 85 6.27 3.55 2.09
CA VAL A 85 4.85 3.57 1.76
C VAL A 85 4.24 2.26 2.20
N ASP A 86 3.27 2.34 3.12
CA ASP A 86 2.47 1.19 3.54
C ASP A 86 1.08 1.31 2.94
N PHE A 87 0.57 0.26 2.31
CA PHE A 87 -0.81 0.23 1.84
C PHE A 87 -1.49 -1.10 2.09
N GLY A 88 -2.79 -1.02 2.33
CA GLY A 88 -3.61 -2.19 2.64
C GLY A 88 -4.52 -2.57 1.49
N VAL A 89 -4.64 -3.86 1.23
CA VAL A 89 -5.58 -4.45 0.28
C VAL A 89 -6.58 -5.32 1.04
N VAL A 90 -7.87 -5.18 0.73
CA VAL A 90 -8.91 -6.12 1.14
C VAL A 90 -9.28 -7.01 -0.03
N TRP A 91 -9.50 -8.29 0.24
CA TRP A 91 -9.88 -9.29 -0.75
C TRP A 91 -11.28 -9.80 -0.44
N TYR A 92 -12.12 -9.95 -1.46
CA TYR A 92 -13.51 -10.37 -1.32
C TYR A 92 -13.78 -11.77 -1.89
N ASP A 93 -12.80 -12.35 -2.57
CA ASP A 93 -12.87 -13.67 -3.19
C ASP A 93 -11.59 -14.46 -2.84
N MET A 94 -11.75 -15.70 -2.38
CA MET A 94 -10.63 -16.50 -1.87
C MET A 94 -9.79 -17.08 -3.00
N ASP A 95 -10.41 -17.54 -4.08
CA ASP A 95 -9.68 -18.12 -5.22
C ASP A 95 -8.84 -17.04 -5.90
N PHE A 96 -9.41 -15.84 -6.06
CA PHE A 96 -8.69 -14.67 -6.57
C PHE A 96 -7.55 -14.26 -5.64
N PHE A 97 -7.76 -14.30 -4.32
CA PHE A 97 -6.70 -14.02 -3.35
C PHE A 97 -5.56 -15.03 -3.49
N GLU A 98 -5.81 -16.34 -3.49
CA GLU A 98 -4.75 -17.35 -3.64
C GLU A 98 -3.98 -17.17 -4.96
N GLU A 99 -4.66 -16.81 -6.04
CA GLU A 99 -4.03 -16.58 -7.34
C GLU A 99 -3.19 -15.29 -7.37
N LYS A 100 -3.66 -14.20 -6.74
CA LYS A 100 -3.11 -12.85 -6.93
C LYS A 100 -2.40 -12.25 -5.73
N LYS A 101 -2.42 -12.88 -4.55
CA LYS A 101 -1.86 -12.30 -3.31
C LYS A 101 -0.40 -11.85 -3.46
N ASP A 102 0.42 -12.60 -4.20
CA ASP A 102 1.85 -12.32 -4.38
C ASP A 102 2.14 -11.44 -5.61
N ILE A 103 1.13 -10.81 -6.23
CA ILE A 103 1.30 -10.06 -7.49
C ILE A 103 2.31 -8.90 -7.38
N TYR A 104 2.45 -8.31 -6.19
CA TYR A 104 3.40 -7.22 -5.91
C TYR A 104 4.86 -7.68 -5.88
N LEU A 105 5.10 -8.99 -5.68
CA LEU A 105 6.41 -9.64 -5.83
C LEU A 105 6.62 -10.19 -7.26
N GLY A 106 5.60 -10.06 -8.13
CA GLY A 106 5.66 -10.52 -9.50
C GLY A 106 6.50 -9.59 -10.39
N LYS A 107 7.12 -10.17 -11.42
CA LYS A 107 8.00 -9.47 -12.40
C LYS A 107 7.42 -8.17 -12.97
N HIS A 108 6.09 -8.10 -13.14
CA HIS A 108 5.43 -6.90 -13.67
C HIS A 108 5.48 -5.73 -12.69
N HIS A 109 5.05 -5.94 -11.43
CA HIS A 109 5.10 -4.90 -10.40
C HIS A 109 6.54 -4.55 -10.04
N LEU A 110 7.43 -5.53 -9.92
CA LEU A 110 8.86 -5.27 -9.67
C LEU A 110 9.48 -4.41 -10.77
N ARG A 111 9.09 -4.58 -12.04
CA ARG A 111 9.54 -3.71 -13.13
C ARG A 111 8.98 -2.29 -13.01
N MET A 112 7.72 -2.16 -12.63
CA MET A 112 7.09 -0.85 -12.39
C MET A 112 7.81 -0.12 -11.25
N PHE A 113 8.06 -0.80 -10.13
CA PHE A 113 8.77 -0.31 -8.95
C PHE A 113 10.21 0.10 -9.28
N ALA A 114 10.92 -0.71 -10.06
CA ALA A 114 12.26 -0.37 -10.54
C ALA A 114 12.29 0.93 -11.37
N GLY A 115 11.19 1.29 -12.04
CA GLY A 115 11.03 2.56 -12.76
C GLY A 115 11.17 3.81 -11.89
N PHE A 116 11.08 3.68 -10.57
CA PHE A 116 11.32 4.74 -9.60
C PHE A 116 12.34 4.36 -8.52
N GLY A 117 13.22 3.39 -8.81
CA GLY A 117 14.40 3.10 -8.00
C GLY A 117 14.19 2.12 -6.84
N VAL A 118 13.04 1.45 -6.79
CA VAL A 118 12.73 0.41 -5.79
C VAL A 118 13.19 -0.96 -6.31
N ASN A 119 13.91 -1.71 -5.47
CA ASN A 119 14.33 -3.07 -5.76
C ASN A 119 13.39 -4.08 -5.11
N GLU A 120 13.52 -5.36 -5.49
CA GLU A 120 12.73 -6.44 -4.88
C GLU A 120 12.92 -6.53 -3.36
N SER A 121 14.14 -6.32 -2.87
CA SER A 121 14.45 -6.31 -1.43
C SER A 121 13.78 -5.19 -0.64
N ASP A 122 13.26 -4.18 -1.33
CA ASP A 122 12.62 -3.02 -0.72
C ASP A 122 11.10 -3.21 -0.55
N VAL A 123 10.56 -4.36 -1.02
CA VAL A 123 9.13 -4.68 -0.99
C VAL A 123 8.86 -5.83 -0.03
N GLU A 124 8.01 -5.58 0.96
CA GLU A 124 7.52 -6.57 1.90
C GLU A 124 6.01 -6.74 1.73
N VAL A 125 5.53 -7.98 1.83
CA VAL A 125 4.11 -8.31 1.68
C VAL A 125 3.69 -9.28 2.78
N ASP A 126 2.75 -8.84 3.61
CA ASP A 126 2.11 -9.65 4.64
C ASP A 126 0.68 -9.99 4.24
N HIS A 127 0.27 -11.24 4.48
CA HIS A 127 -1.08 -11.72 4.17
C HIS A 127 -1.79 -12.25 5.41
N PHE A 128 -3.03 -11.82 5.60
CA PHE A 128 -3.87 -12.20 6.73
C PHE A 128 -5.18 -12.79 6.20
N ARG A 129 -5.38 -14.09 6.40
CA ARG A 129 -6.67 -14.73 6.09
C ARG A 129 -7.62 -14.56 7.26
N LYS A 130 -8.89 -14.29 6.96
CA LYS A 130 -9.91 -14.27 7.99
C LYS A 130 -10.20 -15.70 8.44
N VAL A 131 -10.00 -15.97 9.73
CA VAL A 131 -10.44 -17.21 10.37
C VAL A 131 -11.94 -17.12 10.67
N ALA A 132 -12.64 -18.23 10.47
CA ALA A 132 -14.08 -18.35 10.68
C ALA A 132 -14.46 -18.30 12.17
#